data_AF-A0A7X3NZF3-F1
#
_entry.id   AF-A0A7X3NZF3-F1
#
_cell.length_a   1.000
_cell.length_b   1.000
_cell.length_c   1.000
_cell.angle_alpha   90.00
_cell.angle_beta   90.00
_cell.angle_gamma   90.00
#
_symmetry.space_group_name_H-M   'P 1'
#
loop_
_entity.id
_entity.type
_entity.pdbx_description
1 polymer ?
#
loop_
_entity_poly.entity_id
_entity_poly.type
_entity_poly.pdbx_seq_one_letter_code
_entity_poly.pdbx_strand_id
1 'polypeptide(L)'
;MIKRPNRTVLNDALDEFRDAMRTFVVRGMRRVRGKTVKEAIYDSLSPNQASQFNRNLKNKGSIESAIDIGDFPNLVRKNWRQVFSQQFGDNMNVQNALYIIKEARDSAAHPSTEDLDAEYTRVALYHIVDVLDKINAPEAKKKVKEYRKKLFKSKPSQLPSNEPREVSPPNIDVPQDTFEEAELAANLQQVDGNVVNSLSPDPRLSQKDKYTAYFQELIDQLREQHNFTRARRASKGQGYYSFASGATGIKYTAGFNKPQIVYVRLRIDFGDREENKSFFDILKERESLINAQFDVPLSWERRDDVLKCQINVNREGTIDSDPSALEAFRAWHIENLLKFKAVFTPEIQRARETLKSQ
;
A
#
# COMPACT_ATOMS: atom_id res chain seq x y z
N MET A 1 -32.21 -6.57 20.51
CA MET A 1 -30.95 -7.09 19.95
C MET A 1 -30.61 -6.25 18.73
N ILE A 2 -29.49 -5.51 18.72
CA ILE A 2 -29.09 -4.69 17.56
C ILE A 2 -28.76 -5.64 16.40
N LYS A 3 -29.45 -5.50 15.26
CA LYS A 3 -29.18 -6.31 14.07
C LYS A 3 -27.82 -5.90 13.50
N ARG A 4 -26.95 -6.88 13.23
CA ARG A 4 -25.61 -6.68 12.65
C ARG A 4 -25.43 -7.49 11.37
N PRO A 5 -26.22 -7.19 10.32
CA PRO A 5 -26.28 -8.01 9.12
C PRO A 5 -24.93 -8.16 8.41
N ASN A 6 -24.09 -7.11 8.39
CA ASN A 6 -22.79 -7.17 7.70
C ASN A 6 -21.83 -8.11 8.44
N ARG A 7 -21.75 -7.97 9.77
CA ARG A 7 -20.95 -8.86 10.62
C ARG A 7 -21.40 -10.30 10.55
N THR A 8 -22.71 -10.55 10.64
CA THR A 8 -23.26 -11.92 10.54
C THR A 8 -22.88 -12.57 9.22
N VAL A 9 -23.14 -11.88 8.10
CA VAL A 9 -22.82 -12.40 6.77
C VAL A 9 -21.33 -12.60 6.57
N LEU A 10 -20.49 -11.69 7.07
CA LEU A 10 -19.05 -11.84 6.98
C LEU A 10 -18.55 -13.04 7.77
N ASN A 11 -19.08 -13.29 8.98
CA ASN A 11 -18.73 -14.46 9.78
C ASN A 11 -19.10 -15.77 9.05
N ASP A 12 -20.32 -15.85 8.50
CA ASP A 12 -20.76 -17.01 7.72
C ASP A 12 -19.82 -17.26 6.52
N ALA A 13 -19.42 -16.20 5.83
CA ALA A 13 -18.48 -16.30 4.70
C ALA A 13 -17.06 -16.71 5.13
N LEU A 14 -16.60 -16.21 6.28
CA LEU A 14 -15.30 -16.55 6.85
C LEU A 14 -15.25 -18.02 7.29
N ASP A 15 -16.35 -18.58 7.79
CA ASP A 15 -16.43 -19.99 8.15
C ASP A 15 -16.31 -20.89 6.90
N GLU A 16 -17.08 -20.61 5.84
CA GLU A 16 -16.97 -21.34 4.56
C GLU A 16 -15.56 -21.21 3.94
N PHE A 17 -14.97 -20.01 4.03
CA PHE A 17 -13.61 -19.76 3.59
C PHE A 17 -12.58 -20.58 4.38
N ARG A 18 -12.67 -20.55 5.71
CA ARG A 18 -11.76 -21.23 6.63
C ARG A 18 -11.71 -22.71 6.35
N ASP A 19 -12.87 -23.34 6.19
CA ASP A 19 -12.94 -24.78 6.05
C ASP A 19 -12.39 -25.23 4.68
N ALA A 20 -12.71 -24.51 3.59
CA ALA A 20 -12.11 -24.77 2.29
C ALA A 20 -10.58 -24.56 2.28
N MET A 21 -10.13 -23.47 2.90
CA MET A 21 -8.71 -23.10 2.90
C MET A 21 -7.86 -24.03 3.79
N ARG A 22 -8.41 -24.54 4.91
CA ARG A 22 -7.77 -25.58 5.74
C ARG A 22 -7.40 -26.81 4.92
N THR A 23 -8.37 -27.37 4.20
CA THR A 23 -8.16 -28.55 3.35
C THR A 23 -7.11 -28.27 2.27
N PHE A 24 -7.21 -27.10 1.62
CA PHE A 24 -6.26 -26.69 0.59
C PHE A 24 -4.82 -26.58 1.14
N VAL A 25 -4.64 -25.89 2.28
CA VAL A 25 -3.33 -25.69 2.88
C VAL A 25 -2.73 -27.00 3.36
N VAL A 26 -3.48 -27.85 4.06
CA VAL A 26 -3.00 -29.16 4.53
C VAL A 26 -2.55 -30.03 3.36
N ARG A 27 -3.33 -30.07 2.26
CA ARG A 27 -2.93 -30.76 1.03
C ARG A 27 -1.64 -30.19 0.44
N GLY A 28 -1.49 -28.87 0.47
CA GLY A 28 -0.26 -28.19 0.09
C GLY A 28 0.93 -28.65 0.94
N MET A 29 0.80 -28.62 2.27
CA MET A 29 1.87 -28.91 3.21
C MET A 29 2.38 -30.36 3.11
N ARG A 30 1.54 -31.31 2.68
CA ARG A 30 2.00 -32.70 2.39
C ARG A 30 3.07 -32.78 1.29
N ARG A 31 3.22 -31.72 0.47
CA ARG A 31 4.20 -31.65 -0.62
C ARG A 31 5.52 -30.97 -0.21
N VAL A 32 5.62 -30.48 1.04
CA VAL A 32 6.86 -29.91 1.57
C VAL A 32 7.86 -31.05 1.81
N ARG A 33 8.98 -31.02 1.07
CA ARG A 33 9.98 -32.10 1.13
C ARG A 33 10.67 -32.15 2.49
N GLY A 34 10.83 -33.35 3.03
CA GLY A 34 11.60 -33.62 4.24
C GLY A 34 10.94 -33.17 5.55
N LYS A 35 9.64 -32.85 5.52
CA LYS A 35 8.88 -32.44 6.71
C LYS A 35 7.55 -33.15 6.77
N THR A 36 7.10 -33.46 7.98
CA THR A 36 5.70 -33.78 8.24
C THR A 36 4.83 -32.53 8.02
N VAL A 37 3.53 -32.72 7.83
CA VAL A 37 2.57 -31.59 7.71
C VAL A 37 2.64 -30.68 8.94
N LYS A 38 2.80 -31.28 10.13
CA LYS A 38 2.88 -30.54 11.38
C LYS A 38 4.12 -29.64 11.39
N GLU A 39 5.30 -30.19 11.11
CA GLU A 39 6.57 -29.41 11.06
C GLU A 39 6.52 -28.29 10.02
N ALA A 40 6.02 -28.58 8.82
CA ALA A 40 5.86 -27.57 7.77
C ALA A 40 4.97 -26.40 8.21
N ILE A 41 3.89 -26.68 8.96
CA ILE A 41 3.05 -25.66 9.57
C ILE A 41 3.83 -24.88 10.62
N TYR A 42 4.47 -25.53 11.60
CA TYR A 42 5.22 -24.84 12.67
C TYR A 42 6.27 -23.88 12.14
N ASP A 43 7.09 -24.32 11.18
CA ASP A 43 8.19 -23.52 10.63
C ASP A 43 7.71 -22.29 9.86
N SER A 44 6.42 -22.25 9.53
CA SER A 44 5.80 -21.17 8.80
C SER A 44 5.11 -20.15 9.69
N LEU A 45 4.83 -20.48 10.95
CA LEU A 45 4.10 -19.65 11.90
C LEU A 45 5.06 -18.79 12.74
N SER A 46 4.60 -17.62 13.16
CA SER A 46 5.28 -16.86 14.22
C SER A 46 5.19 -17.59 15.58
N PRO A 47 6.03 -17.27 16.57
CA PRO A 47 5.95 -17.91 17.90
C PRO A 47 4.57 -17.84 18.55
N ASN A 48 3.87 -16.72 18.39
CA ASN A 48 2.51 -16.54 18.90
C ASN A 48 1.49 -17.43 18.17
N GLN A 49 1.57 -17.48 16.84
CA GLN A 49 0.71 -18.36 16.03
C GLN A 49 0.99 -19.84 16.31
N ALA A 50 2.25 -20.25 16.45
CA ALA A 50 2.63 -21.61 16.81
C ALA A 50 2.08 -22.01 18.19
N SER A 51 2.12 -21.10 19.16
CA SER A 51 1.52 -21.28 20.48
C SER A 51 -0.01 -21.42 20.41
N GLN A 52 -0.67 -20.60 19.59
CA GLN A 52 -2.12 -20.68 19.39
C GLN A 52 -2.52 -21.96 18.63
N PHE A 53 -1.80 -22.33 17.59
CA PHE A 53 -1.98 -23.57 16.84
C PHE A 53 -1.84 -24.80 17.75
N ASN A 54 -0.84 -24.82 18.63
CA ASN A 54 -0.68 -25.86 19.66
C ASN A 54 -1.92 -25.99 20.56
N ARG A 55 -2.44 -24.86 21.04
CA ARG A 55 -3.64 -24.82 21.88
C ARG A 55 -4.85 -25.34 21.13
N ASN A 56 -5.05 -24.89 19.90
CA ASN A 56 -6.14 -25.35 19.05
C ASN A 56 -6.04 -26.84 18.73
N LEU A 57 -4.84 -27.35 18.48
CA LEU A 57 -4.59 -28.76 18.21
C LEU A 57 -4.96 -29.65 19.39
N LYS A 58 -4.60 -29.25 20.61
CA LYS A 58 -5.02 -29.93 21.84
C LYS A 58 -6.55 -29.95 22.00
N ASN A 59 -7.21 -28.83 21.68
CA ASN A 59 -8.65 -28.68 21.90
C ASN A 59 -9.51 -29.35 20.81
N LYS A 60 -9.06 -29.34 19.55
CA LYS A 60 -9.87 -29.76 18.39
C LYS A 60 -9.45 -31.10 17.79
N GLY A 61 -8.35 -31.68 18.26
CA GLY A 61 -7.95 -33.07 17.97
C GLY A 61 -7.40 -33.35 16.57
N SER A 62 -7.33 -32.37 15.65
CA SER A 62 -6.72 -32.57 14.34
C SER A 62 -5.92 -31.36 13.86
N ILE A 63 -4.90 -31.62 13.03
CA ILE A 63 -4.06 -30.56 12.43
C ILE A 63 -4.91 -29.60 11.61
N GLU A 64 -5.85 -30.13 10.83
CA GLU A 64 -6.67 -29.34 9.93
C GLU A 64 -7.59 -28.38 10.69
N SER A 65 -8.28 -28.84 11.73
CA SER A 65 -9.18 -28.01 12.54
C SER A 65 -8.41 -26.99 13.41
N ALA A 66 -7.13 -27.25 13.69
CA ALA A 66 -6.28 -26.38 14.50
C ALA A 66 -5.85 -25.08 13.80
N ILE A 67 -5.78 -25.09 12.46
CA ILE A 67 -5.39 -23.92 11.65
C ILE A 67 -6.51 -22.87 11.70
N ASP A 68 -6.15 -21.61 11.91
CA ASP A 68 -7.07 -20.48 11.86
C ASP A 68 -6.88 -19.62 10.59
N ILE A 69 -7.86 -18.77 10.27
CA ILE A 69 -7.76 -17.80 9.17
C ILE A 69 -6.53 -16.91 9.32
N GLY A 70 -6.19 -16.54 10.56
CA GLY A 70 -5.01 -15.72 10.86
C GLY A 70 -3.68 -16.36 10.44
N ASP A 71 -3.64 -17.68 10.25
CA ASP A 71 -2.43 -18.41 9.91
C ASP A 71 -2.14 -18.45 8.41
N PHE A 72 -3.19 -18.38 7.56
CA PHE A 72 -3.07 -18.60 6.13
C PHE A 72 -2.07 -17.68 5.40
N PRO A 73 -1.97 -16.36 5.69
CA PRO A 73 -1.00 -15.50 5.00
C PRO A 73 0.44 -16.00 5.16
N ASN A 74 0.82 -16.41 6.37
CA ASN A 74 2.17 -16.88 6.66
C ASN A 74 2.41 -18.29 6.10
N LEU A 75 1.44 -19.19 6.25
CA LEU A 75 1.51 -20.55 5.68
C LEU A 75 1.73 -20.53 4.16
N VAL A 76 0.97 -19.70 3.45
CA VAL A 76 1.06 -19.57 1.99
C VAL A 76 2.36 -18.88 1.58
N ARG A 77 2.73 -17.77 2.25
CA ARG A 77 3.92 -16.99 1.91
C ARG A 77 5.22 -17.76 2.13
N LYS A 78 5.38 -18.43 3.28
CA LYS A 78 6.63 -19.13 3.64
C LYS A 78 6.85 -20.38 2.77
N ASN A 79 5.79 -21.01 2.28
CA ASN A 79 5.86 -22.18 1.40
C ASN A 79 5.55 -21.85 -0.06
N TRP A 80 5.63 -20.57 -0.45
CA TRP A 80 5.22 -20.11 -1.77
C TRP A 80 5.94 -20.86 -2.88
N ARG A 81 7.29 -20.78 -2.89
CA ARG A 81 8.11 -21.36 -3.96
C ARG A 81 8.00 -22.88 -4.05
N GLN A 82 7.82 -23.56 -2.93
CA GLN A 82 7.86 -25.01 -2.87
C GLN A 82 6.51 -25.65 -3.21
N VAL A 83 5.40 -24.99 -2.86
CA VAL A 83 4.07 -25.61 -2.88
C VAL A 83 3.03 -24.77 -3.60
N PHE A 84 2.95 -23.47 -3.30
CA PHE A 84 1.78 -22.66 -3.67
C PHE A 84 1.94 -21.87 -4.97
N SER A 85 3.17 -21.64 -5.44
CA SER A 85 3.46 -20.96 -6.71
C SER A 85 2.88 -21.70 -7.91
N GLN A 86 2.80 -23.03 -7.87
CA GLN A 86 2.19 -23.82 -8.94
C GLN A 86 0.69 -23.56 -9.07
N GLN A 87 0.00 -23.33 -7.94
CA GLN A 87 -1.45 -23.08 -7.93
C GLN A 87 -1.78 -21.63 -8.26
N PHE A 88 -1.00 -20.69 -7.71
CA PHE A 88 -1.32 -19.26 -7.81
C PHE A 88 -0.49 -18.53 -8.88
N GLY A 89 0.47 -19.19 -9.52
CA GLY A 89 1.45 -18.56 -10.39
C GLY A 89 2.32 -17.54 -9.63
N ASP A 90 2.80 -16.53 -10.33
CA ASP A 90 3.50 -15.38 -9.74
C ASP A 90 2.53 -14.31 -9.17
N ASN A 91 1.26 -14.66 -8.99
CA ASN A 91 0.22 -13.72 -8.60
C ASN A 91 0.31 -13.36 -7.11
N MET A 92 1.11 -12.34 -6.80
CA MET A 92 1.23 -11.78 -5.44
C MET A 92 -0.11 -11.23 -4.89
N ASN A 93 -1.13 -11.04 -5.73
CA ASN A 93 -2.43 -10.53 -5.27
C ASN A 93 -3.14 -11.51 -4.32
N VAL A 94 -2.87 -12.82 -4.41
CA VAL A 94 -3.44 -13.80 -3.46
C VAL A 94 -2.91 -13.56 -2.05
N GLN A 95 -1.62 -13.25 -1.91
CA GLN A 95 -1.05 -12.96 -0.58
C GLN A 95 -1.70 -11.72 0.03
N ASN A 96 -1.87 -10.66 -0.76
CA ASN A 96 -2.56 -9.45 -0.32
C ASN A 96 -4.03 -9.74 0.05
N ALA A 97 -4.74 -10.53 -0.76
CA ALA A 97 -6.11 -10.94 -0.46
C ALA A 97 -6.20 -11.71 0.87
N LEU A 98 -5.27 -12.63 1.15
CA LEU A 98 -5.24 -13.36 2.42
C LEU A 98 -5.01 -12.42 3.62
N TYR A 99 -4.20 -11.38 3.48
CA TYR A 99 -4.06 -10.36 4.53
C TYR A 99 -5.36 -9.58 4.74
N ILE A 100 -6.03 -9.15 3.67
CA ILE A 100 -7.33 -8.45 3.78
C ILE A 100 -8.37 -9.34 4.48
N ILE A 101 -8.43 -10.63 4.13
CA ILE A 101 -9.35 -11.59 4.76
C ILE A 101 -9.02 -11.79 6.24
N LYS A 102 -7.74 -11.84 6.61
CA LYS A 102 -7.31 -11.87 8.01
C LYS A 102 -7.82 -10.64 8.77
N GLU A 103 -7.61 -9.43 8.25
CA GLU A 103 -8.07 -8.20 8.91
C GLU A 103 -9.60 -8.16 9.04
N ALA A 104 -10.32 -8.67 8.02
CA ALA A 104 -11.77 -8.83 8.06
C ALA A 104 -12.21 -9.78 9.20
N ARG A 105 -11.51 -10.90 9.39
CA ARG A 105 -11.73 -11.81 10.52
C ARG A 105 -11.47 -11.13 11.86
N ASP A 106 -10.36 -10.41 11.99
CA ASP A 106 -10.01 -9.73 13.24
C ASP A 106 -11.05 -8.65 13.60
N SER A 107 -11.52 -7.90 12.59
CA SER A 107 -12.60 -6.91 12.73
C SER A 107 -13.93 -7.54 13.16
N ALA A 108 -14.28 -8.69 12.58
CA ALA A 108 -15.53 -9.39 12.89
C ALA A 108 -15.51 -10.06 14.28
N ALA A 109 -14.33 -10.46 14.78
CA ALA A 109 -14.13 -11.03 16.11
C ALA A 109 -14.09 -9.98 17.22
N HIS A 110 -13.77 -8.72 16.92
CA HIS A 110 -13.71 -7.66 17.92
C HIS A 110 -15.10 -7.39 18.54
N PRO A 111 -15.24 -7.28 19.87
CA PRO A 111 -16.51 -7.07 20.57
C PRO A 111 -17.03 -5.63 20.45
N SER A 112 -17.05 -5.06 19.24
CA SER A 112 -17.66 -3.76 18.98
C SER A 112 -19.18 -3.84 19.15
N THR A 113 -19.77 -2.74 19.62
CA THR A 113 -21.22 -2.55 19.71
C THR A 113 -21.86 -2.32 18.34
N GLU A 114 -21.07 -1.89 17.36
CA GLU A 114 -21.52 -1.51 16.01
C GLU A 114 -21.39 -2.66 14.99
N ASP A 115 -22.22 -2.60 13.95
CA ASP A 115 -22.07 -3.46 12.78
C ASP A 115 -20.84 -3.04 11.95
N LEU A 116 -20.39 -3.90 11.05
CA LEU A 116 -19.31 -3.57 10.14
C LEU A 116 -19.80 -2.66 9.01
N ASP A 117 -18.89 -1.80 8.52
CA ASP A 117 -19.15 -1.00 7.33
C ASP A 117 -19.51 -1.88 6.12
N ALA A 118 -20.48 -1.41 5.33
CA ALA A 118 -21.05 -2.16 4.22
C ALA A 118 -20.07 -2.28 3.04
N GLU A 119 -19.27 -1.24 2.77
CA GLU A 119 -18.26 -1.27 1.70
C GLU A 119 -17.09 -2.16 2.11
N TYR A 120 -16.60 -2.02 3.35
CA TYR A 120 -15.60 -2.90 3.93
C TYR A 120 -15.99 -4.38 3.82
N THR A 121 -17.23 -4.70 4.21
CA THR A 121 -17.78 -6.05 4.11
C THR A 121 -17.87 -6.54 2.67
N ARG A 122 -18.29 -5.66 1.73
CA ARG A 122 -18.34 -5.97 0.30
C ARG A 122 -16.97 -6.32 -0.27
N VAL A 123 -15.93 -5.55 0.09
CA VAL A 123 -14.54 -5.79 -0.33
C VAL A 123 -14.01 -7.10 0.24
N ALA A 124 -14.23 -7.37 1.53
CA ALA A 124 -13.84 -8.63 2.15
C ALA A 124 -14.47 -9.84 1.46
N LEU A 125 -15.79 -9.81 1.23
CA LEU A 125 -16.51 -10.87 0.52
C LEU A 125 -16.01 -11.07 -0.91
N TYR A 126 -15.62 -10.00 -1.60
CA TYR A 126 -15.01 -10.10 -2.94
C TYR A 126 -13.69 -10.88 -2.89
N HIS A 127 -12.79 -10.54 -1.96
CA HIS A 127 -11.51 -11.23 -1.81
C HIS A 127 -11.68 -12.69 -1.41
N ILE A 128 -12.64 -13.00 -0.53
CA ILE A 128 -12.98 -14.40 -0.19
C ILE A 128 -13.37 -15.18 -1.45
N VAL A 129 -14.29 -14.65 -2.26
CA VAL A 129 -14.73 -15.30 -3.51
C VAL A 129 -13.58 -15.50 -4.50
N ASP A 130 -12.70 -14.50 -4.65
CA ASP A 130 -11.53 -14.57 -5.54
C ASP A 130 -10.55 -15.66 -5.09
N VAL A 131 -10.24 -15.76 -3.80
CA VAL A 131 -9.34 -16.80 -3.29
C VAL A 131 -9.98 -18.19 -3.41
N LEU A 132 -11.27 -18.33 -3.07
CA LEU A 132 -12.01 -19.59 -3.21
C LEU A 132 -12.02 -20.11 -4.66
N ASP A 133 -12.08 -19.21 -5.63
CA ASP A 133 -11.95 -19.57 -7.05
C ASP A 133 -10.58 -20.15 -7.37
N LYS A 134 -9.52 -19.46 -6.92
CA LYS A 134 -8.13 -19.84 -7.19
C LYS A 134 -7.71 -21.14 -6.54
N ILE A 135 -8.32 -21.51 -5.41
CA ILE A 135 -8.10 -22.83 -4.76
C ILE A 135 -9.06 -23.91 -5.28
N ASN A 136 -9.88 -23.60 -6.29
CA ASN A 136 -10.88 -24.49 -6.88
C ASN A 136 -11.86 -25.07 -5.83
N ALA A 137 -12.46 -24.19 -5.02
CA ALA A 137 -13.47 -24.52 -4.02
C ALA A 137 -14.87 -24.03 -4.46
N PRO A 138 -15.51 -24.66 -5.47
CA PRO A 138 -16.72 -24.14 -6.11
C PRO A 138 -17.93 -24.04 -5.16
N GLU A 139 -18.11 -24.99 -4.24
CA GLU A 139 -19.24 -24.99 -3.32
C GLU A 139 -19.17 -23.84 -2.31
N ALA A 140 -18.01 -23.65 -1.66
CA ALA A 140 -17.77 -22.52 -0.77
C ALA A 140 -17.91 -21.19 -1.54
N LYS A 141 -17.34 -21.10 -2.75
CA LYS A 141 -17.46 -19.92 -3.63
C LYS A 141 -18.92 -19.58 -3.90
N LYS A 142 -19.75 -20.58 -4.22
CA LYS A 142 -21.18 -20.41 -4.49
C LYS A 142 -21.92 -19.87 -3.26
N LYS A 143 -21.71 -20.46 -2.09
CA LYS A 143 -22.33 -19.99 -0.83
C LYS A 143 -21.96 -18.55 -0.50
N VAL A 144 -20.68 -18.19 -0.59
CA VAL A 144 -20.23 -16.81 -0.31
C VAL A 144 -20.83 -15.81 -1.31
N LYS A 145 -20.97 -16.18 -2.59
CA LYS A 145 -21.69 -15.36 -3.58
C LYS A 145 -23.16 -15.18 -3.21
N GLU A 146 -23.83 -16.22 -2.71
CA GLU A 146 -25.21 -16.13 -2.24
C GLU A 146 -25.34 -15.23 -1.00
N TYR A 147 -24.41 -15.32 -0.04
CA TYR A 147 -24.36 -14.41 1.10
C TYR A 147 -24.23 -12.96 0.66
N ARG A 148 -23.28 -12.68 -0.25
CA ARG A 148 -23.10 -11.35 -0.83
C ARG A 148 -24.36 -10.86 -1.55
N LYS A 149 -25.01 -11.71 -2.35
CA LYS A 149 -26.26 -11.37 -3.06
C LYS A 149 -27.41 -11.09 -2.10
N LYS A 150 -27.54 -11.87 -1.02
CA LYS A 150 -28.57 -11.69 0.01
C LYS A 150 -28.37 -10.39 0.80
N LEU A 151 -27.13 -10.08 1.17
CA LEU A 151 -26.78 -8.86 1.92
C LEU A 151 -26.99 -7.60 1.08
N PHE A 152 -26.56 -7.63 -0.18
CA PHE A 152 -26.60 -6.47 -1.08
C PHE A 152 -27.64 -6.60 -2.19
N LYS A 153 -28.81 -7.18 -1.90
CA LYS A 153 -29.93 -7.27 -2.86
C LYS A 153 -30.15 -5.88 -3.48
N SER A 154 -29.81 -5.77 -4.76
CA SER A 154 -29.75 -4.52 -5.49
C SER A 154 -31.11 -3.81 -5.54
N LYS A 155 -31.19 -2.58 -5.03
CA LYS A 155 -31.53 -1.50 -5.97
C LYS A 155 -30.32 -1.40 -6.91
N PRO A 156 -30.50 -1.35 -8.23
CA PRO A 156 -29.38 -1.18 -9.14
C PRO A 156 -28.69 0.14 -8.78
N SER A 157 -27.57 0.06 -8.08
CA SER A 157 -26.64 1.18 -8.01
C SER A 157 -26.12 1.30 -9.42
N GLN A 158 -26.48 2.39 -10.10
CA GLN A 158 -25.62 2.92 -11.14
C GLN A 158 -24.20 2.89 -10.56
N LEU A 159 -23.31 2.14 -11.21
CA LEU A 159 -21.91 2.49 -11.15
C LEU A 159 -21.84 3.99 -11.52
N PRO A 160 -21.10 4.84 -10.80
CA PRO A 160 -21.04 6.25 -11.12
C PRO A 160 -20.60 6.42 -12.58
N SER A 161 -21.55 6.77 -13.44
CA SER A 161 -21.28 7.40 -14.72
C SER A 161 -20.76 8.79 -14.39
N ASN A 162 -19.54 9.07 -14.83
CA ASN A 162 -18.95 10.40 -14.80
C ASN A 162 -19.73 11.33 -15.75
N GLU A 163 -20.91 11.79 -15.33
CA GLU A 163 -21.48 13.03 -15.86
C GLU A 163 -21.11 14.16 -14.91
N PRO A 164 -20.49 15.25 -15.40
CA PRO A 164 -20.14 16.38 -14.57
C PRO A 164 -21.43 17.04 -14.08
N ARG A 165 -21.62 17.10 -12.76
CA ARG A 165 -22.56 18.06 -12.18
C ARG A 165 -21.92 19.43 -12.29
N GLU A 166 -22.51 20.29 -13.11
CA GLU A 166 -22.33 21.73 -13.06
C GLU A 166 -22.68 22.20 -11.64
N VAL A 167 -21.67 22.68 -10.92
CA VAL A 167 -21.86 23.42 -9.68
C VAL A 167 -21.44 24.84 -9.99
N SER A 168 -22.42 25.73 -10.13
CA SER A 168 -22.17 27.17 -10.21
C SER A 168 -21.44 27.62 -8.93
N PRO A 169 -20.31 28.33 -9.04
CA PRO A 169 -19.63 28.86 -7.87
C PRO A 169 -20.44 30.02 -7.27
N PRO A 170 -20.41 30.20 -5.94
CA PRO A 170 -21.00 31.38 -5.31
C PRO A 170 -20.17 32.62 -5.63
N ASN A 171 -20.87 33.72 -5.92
CA ASN A 171 -20.32 35.07 -5.99
C ASN A 171 -19.56 35.40 -4.70
N ILE A 172 -18.27 35.65 -4.82
CA ILE A 172 -17.48 36.33 -3.80
C ILE A 172 -16.90 37.57 -4.47
N ASP A 173 -17.50 38.71 -4.16
CA ASP A 173 -16.93 40.02 -4.44
C ASP A 173 -15.67 40.19 -3.58
N VAL A 174 -14.52 40.41 -4.23
CA VAL A 174 -13.32 40.92 -3.56
C VAL A 174 -12.91 42.22 -4.28
N PRO A 175 -12.74 43.34 -3.54
CA PRO A 175 -12.33 44.61 -4.13
C PRO A 175 -10.87 44.56 -4.62
N GLN A 176 -10.65 45.14 -5.80
CA GLN A 176 -9.34 45.60 -6.24
C GLN A 176 -8.86 46.72 -5.33
N ASP A 177 -7.63 46.62 -4.80
CA ASP A 177 -6.59 47.62 -5.10
C ASP A 177 -5.26 47.37 -4.38
N THR A 178 -4.19 47.69 -5.12
CA THR A 178 -2.82 48.04 -4.71
C THR A 178 -1.96 46.96 -4.06
N PHE A 179 -0.88 46.54 -4.74
CA PHE A 179 0.45 47.13 -4.55
C PHE A 179 1.42 46.63 -5.63
N GLU A 180 2.22 47.57 -6.13
CA GLU A 180 3.32 47.43 -7.10
C GLU A 180 4.55 46.74 -6.48
N GLU A 181 5.55 46.53 -7.35
CA GLU A 181 6.91 45.99 -7.16
C GLU A 181 7.03 44.46 -7.31
N ALA A 182 7.80 43.88 -8.23
CA ALA A 182 8.85 44.35 -9.13
C ALA A 182 8.92 43.32 -10.29
N GLU A 183 9.02 43.68 -11.56
CA GLU A 183 10.16 44.35 -12.20
C GLU A 183 11.52 43.68 -11.92
N LEU A 184 11.62 42.35 -12.13
CA LEU A 184 12.92 41.68 -12.30
C LEU A 184 12.82 40.35 -13.04
N ALA A 185 12.63 40.38 -14.37
CA ALA A 185 13.15 39.35 -15.29
C ALA A 185 12.81 39.71 -16.75
N ALA A 186 13.43 40.76 -17.26
CA ALA A 186 13.55 40.96 -18.70
C ALA A 186 15.03 41.15 -19.05
N ASN A 187 15.49 40.28 -19.94
CA ASN A 187 16.68 40.33 -20.79
C ASN A 187 17.93 39.51 -20.43
N LEU A 188 18.39 38.86 -21.51
CA LEU A 188 19.62 38.11 -21.79
C LEU A 188 19.51 36.61 -21.48
N GLN A 189 19.65 35.69 -22.44
CA GLN A 189 19.99 35.83 -23.85
C GLN A 189 19.71 34.49 -24.58
N GLN A 190 19.37 34.60 -25.86
CA GLN A 190 19.40 33.52 -26.83
C GLN A 190 20.76 32.80 -26.79
N VAL A 191 20.75 31.48 -26.66
CA VAL A 191 21.83 30.61 -27.12
C VAL A 191 21.22 29.35 -27.75
N ASP A 192 21.47 29.22 -29.04
CA ASP A 192 21.46 28.05 -29.91
C ASP A 192 20.77 26.74 -29.45
N GLY A 193 19.70 26.42 -30.18
CA GLY A 193 19.72 25.23 -31.03
C GLY A 193 19.88 23.87 -30.37
N ASN A 194 18.94 23.47 -29.51
CA ASN A 194 18.50 22.08 -29.44
C ASN A 194 17.08 22.02 -28.86
N VAL A 195 16.09 21.92 -29.75
CA VAL A 195 14.69 21.71 -29.39
C VAL A 195 14.56 20.30 -28.83
N VAL A 196 14.68 20.17 -27.51
CA VAL A 196 14.12 19.02 -26.80
C VAL A 196 12.62 19.28 -26.76
N ASN A 197 11.87 18.57 -27.61
CA ASN A 197 10.40 18.61 -27.63
C ASN A 197 9.87 18.37 -26.20
N SER A 198 9.47 19.44 -25.52
CA SER A 198 8.66 19.40 -24.30
C SER A 198 7.25 19.00 -24.74
N LEU A 199 6.97 17.70 -24.73
CA LEU A 199 5.65 17.19 -25.02
C LEU A 199 4.72 17.54 -23.85
N SER A 200 3.90 18.57 -24.04
CA SER A 200 2.71 18.80 -23.24
C SER A 200 1.87 17.50 -23.15
N PRO A 201 1.20 17.20 -22.02
CA PRO A 201 0.34 16.04 -21.92
C PRO A 201 -0.84 16.17 -22.90
N ASP A 202 -0.88 15.32 -23.92
CA ASP A 202 -2.05 15.18 -24.79
C ASP A 202 -3.26 14.75 -23.92
N PRO A 203 -4.39 15.48 -23.93
CA PRO A 203 -5.58 15.13 -23.17
C PRO A 203 -6.16 13.74 -23.50
N ARG A 204 -5.67 13.07 -24.55
CA ARG A 204 -5.99 11.68 -24.91
C ARG A 204 -5.16 10.61 -24.19
N LEU A 205 -4.14 10.99 -23.43
CA LEU A 205 -3.28 10.03 -22.73
C LEU A 205 -4.04 9.29 -21.64
N SER A 206 -3.88 7.96 -21.60
CA SER A 206 -4.42 7.19 -20.48
C SER A 206 -3.75 7.63 -19.18
N GLN A 207 -4.43 7.46 -18.04
CA GLN A 207 -3.85 7.75 -16.73
C GLN A 207 -2.47 7.11 -16.53
N LYS A 208 -2.30 5.89 -17.07
CA LYS A 208 -1.04 5.13 -17.00
C LYS A 208 0.06 5.81 -17.79
N ASP A 209 -0.26 6.41 -18.93
CA ASP A 209 0.72 7.11 -19.77
C ASP A 209 1.15 8.42 -19.12
N LYS A 210 0.21 9.18 -18.51
CA LYS A 210 0.53 10.39 -17.74
C LYS A 210 1.56 10.11 -16.64
N TYR A 211 1.32 9.07 -15.83
CA TYR A 211 2.28 8.67 -14.80
C TYR A 211 3.63 8.24 -15.37
N THR A 212 3.61 7.46 -16.46
CA THR A 212 4.85 6.98 -17.08
C THR A 212 5.69 8.14 -17.59
N ALA A 213 5.08 9.11 -18.28
CA ALA A 213 5.75 10.31 -18.79
C ALA A 213 6.30 11.16 -17.64
N TYR A 214 5.47 11.47 -16.64
CA TYR A 214 5.88 12.28 -15.49
C TYR A 214 7.08 11.68 -14.77
N PHE A 215 7.04 10.39 -14.41
CA PHE A 215 8.15 9.76 -13.70
C PHE A 215 9.38 9.56 -14.57
N GLN A 216 9.23 9.42 -15.90
CA GLN A 216 10.38 9.31 -16.80
C GLN A 216 11.19 10.59 -16.77
N GLU A 217 10.55 11.73 -16.97
CA GLU A 217 11.19 13.04 -16.92
C GLU A 217 11.75 13.37 -15.52
N LEU A 218 11.05 12.99 -14.43
CA LEU A 218 11.60 13.12 -13.08
C LEU A 218 12.90 12.30 -12.91
N ILE A 219 12.92 11.06 -13.40
CA ILE A 219 14.11 10.19 -13.34
C ILE A 219 15.25 10.79 -14.16
N ASP A 220 14.96 11.29 -15.36
CA ASP A 220 15.98 11.85 -16.25
C ASP A 220 16.64 13.09 -15.63
N GLN A 221 15.86 14.03 -15.08
CA GLN A 221 16.42 15.20 -14.37
C GLN A 221 17.24 14.78 -13.14
N LEU A 222 16.72 13.89 -12.29
CA LEU A 222 17.44 13.38 -11.12
C LEU A 222 18.75 12.65 -11.49
N ARG A 223 18.76 11.94 -12.61
CA ARG A 223 19.93 11.21 -13.09
C ARG A 223 20.98 12.15 -13.69
N GLU A 224 20.56 13.03 -14.59
CA GLU A 224 21.46 13.82 -15.43
C GLU A 224 21.99 15.07 -14.72
N GLN A 225 21.16 15.69 -13.89
CA GLN A 225 21.51 16.97 -13.24
C GLN A 225 21.99 16.78 -11.80
N HIS A 226 21.50 15.74 -11.09
CA HIS A 226 21.76 15.59 -9.65
C HIS A 226 22.53 14.32 -9.27
N ASN A 227 22.86 13.44 -10.22
CA ASN A 227 23.47 12.14 -9.94
C ASN A 227 22.74 11.35 -8.83
N PHE A 228 21.43 11.55 -8.70
CA PHE A 228 20.64 11.02 -7.59
C PHE A 228 20.37 9.52 -7.77
N THR A 229 20.16 9.09 -9.00
CA THR A 229 19.80 7.72 -9.37
C THR A 229 20.54 7.26 -10.63
N ARG A 230 20.70 5.94 -10.78
CA ARG A 230 21.16 5.30 -12.02
C ARG A 230 20.01 4.72 -12.86
N ALA A 231 18.77 4.87 -12.39
CA ALA A 231 17.59 4.41 -13.10
C ALA A 231 17.46 5.12 -14.46
N ARG A 232 17.09 4.37 -15.50
CA ARG A 232 16.90 4.91 -16.86
C ARG A 232 15.46 4.86 -17.35
N ARG A 233 14.58 4.15 -16.62
CA ARG A 233 13.21 3.90 -17.05
C ARG A 233 12.25 4.00 -15.87
N ALA A 234 11.15 4.72 -16.09
CA ALA A 234 10.00 4.70 -15.22
C ALA A 234 9.23 3.37 -15.32
N SER A 235 8.54 3.02 -14.23
CA SER A 235 7.61 1.90 -14.22
C SER A 235 6.32 2.25 -14.96
N LYS A 236 5.85 1.38 -15.86
CA LYS A 236 4.64 1.64 -16.64
C LYS A 236 3.41 1.79 -15.73
N GLY A 237 2.78 2.96 -15.80
CA GLY A 237 1.47 3.25 -15.19
C GLY A 237 1.41 3.24 -13.66
N GLN A 238 2.55 3.30 -12.98
CA GLN A 238 2.58 3.36 -11.52
C GLN A 238 2.48 4.81 -11.06
N GLY A 239 1.62 5.09 -10.08
CA GLY A 239 1.46 6.41 -9.48
C GLY A 239 2.61 6.87 -8.58
N TYR A 240 3.72 6.13 -8.54
CA TYR A 240 4.88 6.41 -7.70
C TYR A 240 6.15 5.81 -8.32
N TYR A 241 7.29 6.30 -7.86
CA TYR A 241 8.60 5.71 -8.12
C TYR A 241 9.44 5.66 -6.85
N SER A 242 10.09 4.52 -6.59
CA SER A 242 10.95 4.32 -5.42
C SER A 242 12.43 4.27 -5.81
N PHE A 243 13.21 5.17 -5.24
CA PHE A 243 14.66 5.29 -5.36
C PHE A 243 15.37 4.61 -4.18
N ALA A 244 16.57 4.08 -4.45
CA ALA A 244 17.41 3.51 -3.40
C ALA A 244 17.92 4.61 -2.47
N SER A 245 17.88 4.36 -1.16
CA SER A 245 18.50 5.26 -0.18
C SER A 245 20.00 5.00 0.01
N GLY A 246 20.51 3.86 -0.48
CA GLY A 246 21.83 3.33 -0.13
C GLY A 246 21.80 2.38 1.07
N ALA A 247 20.70 2.33 1.83
CA ALA A 247 20.50 1.37 2.91
C ALA A 247 19.45 0.31 2.53
N THR A 248 19.80 -0.97 2.74
CA THR A 248 18.87 -2.10 2.57
C THR A 248 17.61 -1.90 3.41
N GLY A 249 16.43 -2.18 2.86
CA GLY A 249 15.14 -2.02 3.55
C GLY A 249 14.60 -0.59 3.58
N ILE A 250 15.38 0.41 3.15
CA ILE A 250 14.98 1.82 3.14
C ILE A 250 14.94 2.38 1.73
N LYS A 251 13.85 3.05 1.36
CA LYS A 251 13.69 3.69 0.03
C LYS A 251 13.13 5.11 0.15
N TYR A 252 13.60 6.00 -0.72
CA TYR A 252 12.93 7.27 -0.99
C TYR A 252 11.87 7.05 -2.07
N THR A 253 10.66 7.54 -1.91
CA THR A 253 9.57 7.36 -2.87
C THR A 253 8.92 8.69 -3.19
N ALA A 254 8.84 9.04 -4.47
CA ALA A 254 8.02 10.16 -4.95
C ALA A 254 6.72 9.60 -5.54
N GLY A 255 5.59 10.25 -5.32
CA GLY A 255 4.32 9.69 -5.77
C GLY A 255 3.10 10.60 -5.66
N PHE A 256 2.01 10.10 -6.22
CA PHE A 256 0.66 10.65 -6.11
C PHE A 256 -0.23 9.63 -5.40
N ASN A 257 -0.98 10.07 -4.40
CA ASN A 257 -2.02 9.29 -3.72
C ASN A 257 -3.39 9.93 -3.97
N LYS A 258 -4.43 9.11 -3.84
CA LYS A 258 -5.81 9.59 -3.83
C LYS A 258 -6.29 9.84 -2.39
N PRO A 259 -7.11 10.89 -2.14
CA PRO A 259 -7.46 11.96 -3.08
C PRO A 259 -6.43 13.10 -3.05
N GLN A 260 -5.83 13.41 -4.20
CA GLN A 260 -5.06 14.63 -4.49
C GLN A 260 -3.84 14.96 -3.60
N ILE A 261 -3.02 13.96 -3.27
CA ILE A 261 -1.78 14.19 -2.52
C ILE A 261 -0.57 13.87 -3.40
N VAL A 262 0.36 14.82 -3.50
CA VAL A 262 1.73 14.62 -3.99
C VAL A 262 2.65 14.44 -2.78
N TYR A 263 3.53 13.46 -2.81
CA TYR A 263 4.37 13.15 -1.65
C TYR A 263 5.80 12.75 -2.01
N VAL A 264 6.72 13.08 -1.10
CA VAL A 264 8.01 12.39 -0.95
C VAL A 264 8.01 11.62 0.36
N ARG A 265 8.43 10.36 0.32
CA ARG A 265 8.33 9.41 1.43
C ARG A 265 9.64 8.70 1.69
N LEU A 266 10.03 8.60 2.96
CA LEU A 266 10.93 7.58 3.45
C LEU A 266 10.10 6.33 3.77
N ARG A 267 10.38 5.21 3.09
CA ARG A 267 9.73 3.93 3.34
C ARG A 267 10.69 2.99 4.07
N ILE A 268 10.23 2.43 5.19
CA ILE A 268 10.96 1.47 6.03
C ILE A 268 10.29 0.10 5.90
N ASP A 269 11.03 -0.88 5.38
CA ASP A 269 10.55 -2.22 5.05
C ASP A 269 11.70 -3.25 5.01
N PHE A 270 12.13 -3.72 6.18
CA PHE A 270 13.11 -4.79 6.36
C PHE A 270 12.52 -6.20 6.19
N GLY A 271 11.19 -6.30 6.04
CA GLY A 271 10.49 -7.59 5.97
C GLY A 271 10.09 -8.17 7.34
N ASP A 272 10.49 -7.52 8.43
CA ASP A 272 10.08 -7.83 9.81
C ASP A 272 9.34 -6.65 10.44
N ARG A 273 8.26 -6.92 11.17
CA ARG A 273 7.41 -5.88 11.75
C ARG A 273 8.13 -5.16 12.88
N GLU A 274 8.65 -5.91 13.85
CA GLU A 274 9.26 -5.34 15.05
C GLU A 274 10.54 -4.59 14.72
N GLU A 275 11.33 -5.10 13.77
CA GLU A 275 12.50 -4.40 13.25
C GLU A 275 12.11 -3.06 12.60
N ASN A 276 11.06 -3.02 11.78
CA ASN A 276 10.57 -1.78 11.18
C ASN A 276 10.08 -0.77 12.23
N LYS A 277 9.39 -1.23 13.28
CA LYS A 277 8.89 -0.36 14.36
C LYS A 277 10.03 0.19 15.18
N SER A 278 10.95 -0.66 15.62
CA SER A 278 12.11 -0.26 16.42
C SER A 278 12.97 0.75 15.67
N PHE A 279 13.22 0.51 14.38
CA PHE A 279 13.96 1.45 13.54
C PHE A 279 13.23 2.79 13.38
N PHE A 280 11.91 2.76 13.18
CA PHE A 280 11.09 3.98 13.11
C PHE A 280 11.12 4.75 14.43
N ASP A 281 11.01 4.07 15.56
CA ASP A 281 10.98 4.68 16.89
C ASP A 281 12.32 5.37 17.19
N ILE A 282 13.46 4.78 16.80
CA ILE A 282 14.78 5.42 16.90
C ILE A 282 14.86 6.70 16.05
N LEU A 283 14.29 6.72 14.84
CA LEU A 283 14.20 7.95 14.04
C LEU A 283 13.29 8.98 14.69
N LYS A 284 12.17 8.53 15.27
CA LYS A 284 11.14 9.36 15.90
C LYS A 284 11.68 10.11 17.12
N GLU A 285 12.65 9.56 17.84
CA GLU A 285 13.36 10.26 18.93
C GLU A 285 13.99 11.58 18.49
N ARG A 286 14.35 11.72 17.21
CA ARG A 286 14.92 12.94 16.62
C ARG A 286 13.94 13.70 15.75
N GLU A 287 12.64 13.44 15.89
CA GLU A 287 11.60 14.09 15.11
C GLU A 287 11.72 15.61 15.08
N SER A 288 11.88 16.26 16.24
CA SER A 288 11.99 17.72 16.30
C SER A 288 13.20 18.26 15.55
N LEU A 289 14.35 17.57 15.64
CA LEU A 289 15.57 17.94 14.92
C LEU A 289 15.43 17.73 13.42
N ILE A 290 14.78 16.64 13.00
CA ILE A 290 14.54 16.33 11.59
C ILE A 290 13.52 17.31 11.01
N ASN A 291 12.38 17.53 11.67
CA ASN A 291 11.34 18.45 11.22
C ASN A 291 11.86 19.89 11.09
N ALA A 292 12.78 20.33 11.96
CA ALA A 292 13.40 21.66 11.86
C ALA A 292 14.21 21.87 10.56
N GLN A 293 14.56 20.78 9.86
CA GLN A 293 15.22 20.87 8.56
C GLN A 293 14.23 21.02 7.40
N PHE A 294 12.92 20.88 7.60
CA PHE A 294 11.89 20.96 6.56
C PHE A 294 11.02 22.19 6.74
N ASP A 295 10.58 22.77 5.62
CA ASP A 295 9.75 23.99 5.63
C ASP A 295 8.29 23.68 6.00
N VAL A 296 7.91 22.40 5.88
CA VAL A 296 6.62 21.87 6.29
C VAL A 296 6.83 20.67 7.22
N PRO A 297 5.98 20.50 8.24
CA PRO A 297 6.09 19.35 9.14
C PRO A 297 5.97 18.02 8.39
N LEU A 298 6.80 17.04 8.77
CA LEU A 298 6.67 15.69 8.24
C LEU A 298 5.52 14.93 8.91
N SER A 299 4.83 14.10 8.13
CA SER A 299 3.90 13.10 8.63
C SER A 299 4.66 11.84 9.04
N TRP A 300 4.59 11.46 10.31
CA TRP A 300 5.26 10.29 10.88
C TRP A 300 4.26 9.16 11.09
N GLU A 301 4.30 8.17 10.22
CA GLU A 301 3.30 7.10 10.18
C GLU A 301 3.94 5.76 10.56
N ARG A 302 3.89 5.46 11.87
CA ARG A 302 4.35 4.17 12.41
C ARG A 302 3.52 3.01 11.87
N ARG A 303 2.19 3.17 11.80
CA ARG A 303 1.20 2.21 11.28
C ARG A 303 1.29 0.80 11.90
N ASP A 304 0.89 0.70 13.16
CA ASP A 304 1.09 -0.50 14.01
C ASP A 304 0.40 -1.77 13.51
N ASP A 305 -0.68 -1.59 12.74
CA ASP A 305 -1.46 -2.62 12.10
C ASP A 305 -0.74 -3.28 10.91
N VAL A 306 0.16 -2.56 10.24
CA VAL A 306 0.87 -3.04 9.05
C VAL A 306 2.37 -3.22 9.28
N LEU A 307 2.99 -4.01 8.40
CA LEU A 307 4.42 -4.32 8.44
C LEU A 307 5.29 -3.06 8.34
N LYS A 308 4.92 -2.09 7.50
CA LYS A 308 5.81 -1.03 7.01
C LYS A 308 5.58 0.27 7.77
N CYS A 309 6.65 1.01 7.99
CA CYS A 309 6.60 2.37 8.54
C CYS A 309 6.93 3.38 7.44
N GLN A 310 6.47 4.61 7.59
CA GLN A 310 6.77 5.66 6.62
C GLN A 310 6.81 7.06 7.23
N ILE A 311 7.63 7.92 6.65
CA ILE A 311 7.72 9.34 6.99
C ILE A 311 7.53 10.12 5.69
N ASN A 312 6.61 11.08 5.66
CA ASN A 312 6.20 11.77 4.44
C ASN A 312 6.33 13.27 4.58
N VAL A 313 6.69 13.92 3.48
CA VAL A 313 6.29 15.30 3.21
C VAL A 313 5.22 15.27 2.12
N ASN A 314 4.16 16.05 2.31
CA ASN A 314 2.99 16.04 1.45
C ASN A 314 2.67 17.45 0.97
N ARG A 315 2.08 17.56 -0.21
CA ARG A 315 1.37 18.75 -0.69
C ARG A 315 0.13 18.34 -1.48
N GLU A 316 -0.78 19.26 -1.67
CA GLU A 316 -1.93 19.04 -2.55
C GLU A 316 -1.50 18.99 -4.01
N GLY A 317 -2.13 18.10 -4.77
CA GLY A 317 -1.95 18.00 -6.21
C GLY A 317 -2.34 16.65 -6.80
N THR A 318 -2.55 16.62 -8.11
CA THR A 318 -2.92 15.41 -8.85
C THR A 318 -2.16 15.34 -10.17
N ILE A 319 -1.94 14.12 -10.67
CA ILE A 319 -1.34 13.88 -11.98
C ILE A 319 -2.22 14.41 -13.14
N ASP A 320 -3.48 14.74 -12.85
CA ASP A 320 -4.42 15.32 -13.81
C ASP A 320 -4.37 16.85 -13.86
N SER A 321 -3.43 17.47 -13.14
CA SER A 321 -3.24 18.93 -13.17
C SER A 321 -2.67 19.37 -14.51
N ASP A 322 -2.75 20.68 -14.79
CA ASP A 322 -2.19 21.27 -16.00
C ASP A 322 -0.64 21.14 -16.04
N PRO A 323 -0.02 21.37 -17.20
CA PRO A 323 1.42 21.16 -17.38
C PRO A 323 2.29 21.99 -16.44
N SER A 324 1.91 23.24 -16.16
CA SER A 324 2.66 24.14 -15.27
C SER A 324 2.63 23.62 -13.83
N ALA A 325 1.47 23.15 -13.37
CA ALA A 325 1.36 22.49 -12.07
C ALA A 325 2.20 21.20 -11.98
N LEU A 326 2.22 20.38 -13.05
CA LEU A 326 3.06 19.17 -13.09
C LEU A 326 4.56 19.51 -13.06
N GLU A 327 5.00 20.56 -13.75
CA GLU A 327 6.37 21.05 -13.66
C GLU A 327 6.71 21.50 -12.24
N ALA A 328 5.82 22.24 -11.58
CA ALA A 328 5.99 22.65 -10.19
C ALA A 328 6.06 21.44 -9.23
N PHE A 329 5.24 20.40 -9.43
CA PHE A 329 5.31 19.18 -8.63
C PHE A 329 6.62 18.42 -8.85
N ARG A 330 7.16 18.45 -10.07
CA ARG A 330 8.42 17.78 -10.40
C ARG A 330 9.59 18.50 -9.76
N ALA A 331 9.65 19.83 -9.86
CA ALA A 331 10.64 20.64 -9.17
C ALA A 331 10.59 20.39 -7.65
N TRP A 332 9.38 20.40 -7.09
CA TRP A 332 9.15 20.10 -5.68
C TRP A 332 9.58 18.67 -5.28
N HIS A 333 9.32 17.66 -6.12
CA HIS A 333 9.82 16.30 -5.89
C HIS A 333 11.35 16.25 -5.89
N ILE A 334 12.01 16.92 -6.84
CA ILE A 334 13.48 16.95 -6.93
C ILE A 334 14.05 17.56 -5.66
N GLU A 335 13.59 18.75 -5.30
CA GLU A 335 14.01 19.46 -4.08
C GLU A 335 13.87 18.56 -2.85
N ASN A 336 12.67 17.99 -2.64
CA ASN A 336 12.40 17.17 -1.46
C ASN A 336 13.13 15.83 -1.48
N LEU A 337 13.37 15.21 -2.64
CA LEU A 337 14.18 13.99 -2.73
C LEU A 337 15.64 14.26 -2.34
N LEU A 338 16.21 15.38 -2.80
CA LEU A 338 17.56 15.81 -2.43
C LEU A 338 17.64 16.11 -0.94
N LYS A 339 16.66 16.84 -0.41
CA LYS A 339 16.54 17.18 1.02
C LYS A 339 16.38 15.93 1.89
N PHE A 340 15.51 15.00 1.49
CA PHE A 340 15.37 13.69 2.17
C PHE A 340 16.69 12.92 2.18
N LYS A 341 17.43 12.90 1.06
CA LYS A 341 18.74 12.23 1.02
C LYS A 341 19.73 12.90 1.95
N ALA A 342 19.83 14.23 1.96
CA ALA A 342 20.74 14.97 2.83
C ALA A 342 20.41 14.76 4.32
N VAL A 343 19.15 14.87 4.71
CA VAL A 343 18.71 14.80 6.11
C VAL A 343 18.67 13.36 6.62
N PHE A 344 18.08 12.43 5.87
CA PHE A 344 17.88 11.07 6.38
C PHE A 344 19.08 10.15 6.22
N THR A 345 20.05 10.41 5.33
CA THR A 345 21.24 9.53 5.23
C THR A 345 21.99 9.39 6.56
N PRO A 346 22.38 10.48 7.26
CA PRO A 346 23.05 10.35 8.56
C PRO A 346 22.13 9.76 9.64
N GLU A 347 20.84 10.10 9.63
CA GLU A 347 19.89 9.58 10.63
C GLU A 347 19.60 8.09 10.45
N ILE A 348 19.55 7.60 9.20
CA ILE A 348 19.46 6.18 8.88
C ILE A 348 20.71 5.46 9.39
N GLN A 349 21.91 6.01 9.14
CA GLN A 349 23.15 5.42 9.61
C GLN A 349 23.17 5.29 11.14
N ARG A 350 22.88 6.40 11.84
CA ARG A 350 22.77 6.43 13.31
C ARG A 350 21.78 5.39 13.81
N ALA A 351 20.57 5.35 13.25
CA ALA A 351 19.54 4.42 13.69
C ALA A 351 19.94 2.96 13.50
N ARG A 352 20.69 2.62 12.44
CA ARG A 352 21.23 1.26 12.24
C ARG A 352 22.31 0.91 13.25
N GLU A 353 23.16 1.86 13.62
CA GLU A 353 24.18 1.66 14.65
C GLU A 353 23.54 1.43 16.02
N THR A 354 22.53 2.23 16.38
CA THR A 354 21.74 2.05 17.60
C THR A 354 21.06 0.68 17.63
N LEU A 355 20.41 0.25 16.54
CA LEU A 355 19.71 -1.03 16.49
C LEU A 355 20.66 -2.24 16.65
N LYS A 356 21.92 -2.14 16.22
CA LYS A 356 22.93 -3.20 16.40
C LYS A 356 23.50 -3.27 17.82
N SER A 357 23.37 -2.18 18.59
CA SER A 357 23.88 -2.10 19.97
C SER A 357 22.86 -2.55 21.02
N GLN A 358 21.63 -2.83 20.59
CA GLN A 358 20.58 -3.49 21.37
C GLN A 358 20.65 -5.00 21.14
#